data_AF-A0A0Q9PFD5-F1
#
_entry.id   AF-A0A0Q9PFD5-F1
#
_cell.length_a   1.000
_cell.length_b   1.000
_cell.length_c   1.000
_cell.angle_alpha   90.00
_cell.angle_beta   90.00
_cell.angle_gamma   90.00
#
_symmetry.space_group_name_H-M   'P 1'
#
loop_
_entity.id
_entity.type
_entity.pdbx_description
1 polymer ?
#
loop_
_entity_poly.entity_id
_entity_poly.type
_entity_poly.pdbx_seq_one_letter_code
_entity_poly.pdbx_strand_id
1 'polypeptide(L)'
;MRKFALIAVVALVASLALSACGKHDDSQQAGQQASQQATKPTDPNDTKAWNAYLGQIVQNNMQGMKADRPYPYLVPAGDSEEAVAGRGRQLSNVQDTVARGVLPGNMLVFAGPDSAKTADLVAEAFKDAKPGSFKDVIILFIGDQADQQRVDDVLKPTGATVRFVAM
;
A
#
# COMPACT_ATOMS: atom_id res chain seq x y z
N MET A 1 1.15 44.72 -61.28
CA MET A 1 2.28 44.30 -62.16
C MET A 1 3.20 43.42 -61.32
N ARG A 2 3.20 42.09 -61.55
CA ARG A 2 4.38 41.34 -62.05
C ARG A 2 5.62 41.57 -61.15
N LYS A 3 6.23 40.62 -60.44
CA LYS A 3 6.60 39.24 -60.83
C LYS A 3 7.08 38.43 -59.61
N PHE A 4 6.93 37.12 -59.73
CA PHE A 4 7.51 36.04 -58.94
C PHE A 4 9.05 36.09 -58.88
N ALA A 5 9.63 35.66 -57.76
CA ALA A 5 10.93 34.97 -57.75
C ALA A 5 11.04 34.09 -56.50
N LEU A 6 10.84 32.79 -56.74
CA LEU A 6 11.25 31.67 -55.89
C LEU A 6 12.78 31.68 -55.73
N ILE A 7 13.29 31.63 -54.50
CA ILE A 7 14.58 30.99 -54.22
C ILE A 7 14.47 30.24 -52.90
N ALA A 8 14.35 28.92 -53.03
CA ALA A 8 14.60 27.96 -51.98
C ALA A 8 16.11 27.85 -51.73
N VAL A 9 16.55 28.06 -50.49
CA VAL A 9 17.84 27.56 -50.00
C VAL A 9 17.57 26.81 -48.71
N VAL A 10 17.57 25.49 -48.85
CA VAL A 10 17.67 24.52 -47.78
C VAL A 10 19.11 24.57 -47.28
N ALA A 11 19.31 24.96 -46.02
CA ALA A 11 20.55 24.72 -45.29
C ALA A 11 20.17 24.12 -43.92
N LEU A 12 20.10 22.79 -43.93
CA LEU A 12 20.13 21.92 -42.75
C LEU A 12 21.48 22.11 -42.04
N VAL A 13 21.50 22.74 -40.86
CA VAL A 13 22.29 22.29 -39.69
C VAL A 13 21.61 22.89 -38.44
N ALA A 14 20.54 22.24 -37.96
CA ALA A 14 20.02 22.49 -36.62
C ALA A 14 20.78 21.59 -35.65
N SER A 15 21.62 22.21 -34.82
CA SER A 15 22.29 21.62 -33.68
C SER A 15 21.31 20.86 -32.77
N LEU A 16 21.52 19.55 -32.67
CA LEU A 16 20.96 18.69 -31.63
C LEU A 16 21.49 19.15 -30.26
N ALA A 17 20.66 19.86 -29.52
CA ALA A 17 20.78 19.95 -28.06
C ALA A 17 19.53 19.28 -27.46
N LEU A 18 19.62 17.96 -27.28
CA LEU A 18 18.76 17.23 -26.36
C LEU A 18 19.14 17.64 -24.93
N SER A 19 18.24 18.32 -24.22
CA SER A 19 17.92 18.06 -22.81
C SER A 19 16.97 19.13 -22.27
N ALA A 20 15.66 18.88 -22.41
CA ALA A 20 14.61 19.27 -21.45
C ALA A 20 13.22 18.90 -22.02
N CYS A 21 12.90 17.60 -22.05
CA CYS A 21 11.50 17.15 -22.08
C CYS A 21 10.80 17.76 -20.84
N GLY A 22 9.73 18.55 -20.95
CA GLY A 22 8.43 18.23 -21.55
C GLY A 22 7.47 17.93 -20.37
N LYS A 23 6.77 18.92 -19.83
CA LYS A 23 5.39 19.35 -20.15
C LYS A 23 4.31 18.43 -19.56
N HIS A 24 3.48 19.07 -18.73
CA HIS A 24 2.26 18.65 -18.03
C HIS A 24 1.32 17.77 -18.88
N ASP A 25 0.86 16.65 -18.31
CA ASP A 25 -0.39 15.97 -18.67
C ASP A 25 -1.03 15.38 -17.41
N ASP A 26 -2.29 15.77 -17.17
CA ASP A 26 -3.16 15.31 -16.09
C ASP A 26 -3.69 13.90 -16.40
N SER A 27 -3.27 12.92 -15.61
CA SER A 27 -4.04 11.69 -15.37
C SER A 27 -3.67 11.10 -14.01
N GLN A 28 -4.57 11.32 -13.05
CA GLN A 28 -4.82 10.54 -11.82
C GLN A 28 -3.71 9.62 -11.32
N GLN A 29 -3.10 10.00 -10.19
CA GLN A 29 -2.78 9.06 -9.11
C GLN A 29 -2.78 9.84 -7.79
N ALA A 30 -3.74 9.51 -6.93
CA ALA A 30 -3.76 10.01 -5.57
C ALA A 30 -2.54 9.47 -4.82
N GLY A 31 -1.71 10.38 -4.30
CA GLY A 31 -0.80 10.14 -3.19
C GLY A 31 0.66 9.90 -3.56
N GLN A 32 1.42 10.98 -3.79
CA GLN A 32 2.87 11.00 -3.58
C GLN A 32 3.25 12.37 -2.98
N GLN A 33 3.11 12.50 -1.66
CA GLN A 33 3.93 13.44 -0.89
C GLN A 33 5.16 12.65 -0.43
N ALA A 34 6.29 12.91 -1.08
CA ALA A 34 7.58 12.33 -0.72
C ALA A 34 8.10 12.94 0.60
N SER A 35 7.61 12.43 1.73
CA SER A 35 8.41 12.43 2.97
C SER A 35 9.55 11.44 2.79
N GLN A 36 10.76 11.73 3.29
CA GLN A 36 11.87 10.77 3.31
C GLN A 36 11.39 9.45 3.93
N GLN A 37 11.19 8.45 3.07
CA GLN A 37 10.62 7.17 3.47
C GLN A 37 11.66 6.48 4.35
N ALA A 38 11.26 6.03 5.53
CA ALA A 38 12.13 5.22 6.39
C ALA A 38 12.65 4.03 5.57
N THR A 39 13.90 3.65 5.72
CA THR A 39 14.47 2.52 4.98
C THR A 39 13.86 1.21 5.48
N LYS A 40 13.44 0.34 4.55
CA LYS A 40 12.98 -1.03 4.87
C LYS A 40 14.07 -1.75 5.69
N PRO A 41 13.77 -2.28 6.89
CA PRO A 41 14.75 -3.03 7.66
C PRO A 41 15.15 -4.33 6.97
N THR A 42 16.39 -4.77 7.19
CA THR A 42 16.93 -6.01 6.61
C THR A 42 16.86 -7.20 7.56
N ASP A 43 16.89 -6.97 8.89
CA ASP A 43 16.72 -8.02 9.88
C ASP A 43 15.23 -8.16 10.22
N PRO A 44 14.56 -9.29 9.91
CA PRO A 44 13.16 -9.50 10.23
C PRO A 44 12.87 -9.53 11.74
N ASN A 45 13.89 -9.67 12.59
CA ASN A 45 13.75 -9.71 14.05
C ASN A 45 14.03 -8.35 14.72
N ASP A 46 14.50 -7.34 13.99
CA ASP A 46 14.69 -5.98 14.52
C ASP A 46 13.35 -5.27 14.66
N THR A 47 12.64 -5.61 15.74
CA THR A 47 11.30 -5.11 16.05
C THR A 47 11.28 -3.58 16.13
N LYS A 48 12.37 -2.95 16.58
CA LYS A 48 12.44 -1.49 16.69
C LYS A 48 12.51 -0.84 15.31
N ALA A 49 13.36 -1.35 14.43
CA ALA A 49 13.46 -0.84 13.06
C ALA A 49 12.16 -1.05 12.28
N TRP A 50 11.54 -2.23 12.42
CA TRP A 50 10.25 -2.52 11.78
C TRP A 50 9.13 -1.62 12.29
N ASN A 51 9.03 -1.38 13.60
CA ASN A 51 8.01 -0.47 14.13
C ASN A 51 8.20 0.97 13.63
N ALA A 52 9.44 1.44 13.50
CA ALA A 52 9.72 2.77 12.95
C ALA A 52 9.34 2.86 11.46
N TYR A 53 9.76 1.87 10.66
CA TYR A 53 9.46 1.80 9.23
C TYR A 53 7.95 1.77 8.96
N LEU A 54 7.25 0.81 9.57
CA LEU A 54 5.82 0.62 9.39
C LEU A 54 5.02 1.79 9.99
N GLY A 55 5.46 2.32 11.13
CA GLY A 55 4.83 3.50 11.75
C GLY A 55 4.80 4.72 10.82
N GLN A 56 5.91 4.99 10.11
CA GLN A 56 5.97 6.07 9.13
C GLN A 56 5.02 5.85 7.95
N ILE A 57 4.96 4.61 7.43
CA ILE A 57 4.03 4.26 6.35
C ILE A 57 2.58 4.47 6.80
N VAL A 58 2.23 3.99 7.99
CA VAL A 58 0.88 4.14 8.55
C VAL A 58 0.51 5.61 8.67
N GLN A 59 1.38 6.45 9.25
CA GLN A 59 1.15 7.89 9.38
C GLN A 59 0.85 8.57 8.04
N ASN A 60 1.59 8.21 7.00
CA ASN A 60 1.41 8.73 5.65
C ASN A 60 0.15 8.20 4.94
N ASN A 61 -0.52 7.21 5.53
CA ASN A 61 -1.65 6.50 4.94
C ASN A 61 -2.90 6.55 5.85
N MET A 62 -3.09 7.59 6.67
CA MET A 62 -4.29 7.73 7.51
C MET A 62 -5.46 8.46 6.82
N GLN A 63 -5.28 8.95 5.59
CA GLN A 63 -6.31 9.70 4.86
C GLN A 63 -7.60 8.88 4.69
N GLY A 64 -8.73 9.52 4.97
CA GLY A 64 -10.07 8.93 4.93
C GLY A 64 -10.52 8.27 6.24
N MET A 65 -9.60 8.04 7.18
CA MET A 65 -9.94 7.58 8.52
C MET A 65 -10.65 8.68 9.32
N LYS A 66 -11.63 8.29 10.15
CA LYS A 66 -12.37 9.19 11.05
C LYS A 66 -12.12 8.90 12.53
N ALA A 67 -11.74 7.67 12.87
CA ALA A 67 -11.39 7.33 14.25
C ALA A 67 -10.01 7.88 14.63
N ASP A 68 -9.77 8.02 15.94
CA ASP A 68 -8.60 8.73 16.48
C ASP A 68 -7.25 8.06 16.16
N ARG A 69 -7.25 6.74 15.94
CA ARG A 69 -6.03 5.96 15.69
C ARG A 69 -6.32 4.68 14.90
N PRO A 70 -5.41 4.25 14.01
CA PRO A 70 -5.52 2.97 13.31
C PRO A 70 -5.37 1.79 14.29
N TYR A 71 -5.83 0.62 13.87
CA TYR A 71 -5.67 -0.65 14.58
C TYR A 71 -4.63 -1.51 13.84
N PRO A 72 -3.35 -1.47 14.27
CA PRO A 72 -2.30 -2.26 13.64
C PRO A 72 -2.28 -3.70 14.15
N TYR A 73 -2.26 -4.64 13.20
CA TYR A 73 -1.96 -6.05 13.40
C TYR A 73 -0.58 -6.33 12.82
N LEU A 74 0.41 -6.34 13.70
CA LEU A 74 1.80 -6.67 13.34
C LEU A 74 1.99 -8.18 13.39
N VAL A 75 2.36 -8.76 12.24
CA VAL A 75 2.52 -10.19 12.06
C VAL A 75 4.00 -10.56 12.24
N PRO A 76 4.36 -11.37 13.25
CA PRO A 76 5.74 -11.80 13.45
C PRO A 76 6.27 -12.62 12.27
N ALA A 77 7.51 -12.35 11.88
CA ALA A 77 8.25 -13.17 10.92
C ALA A 77 8.94 -14.36 11.59
N GLY A 78 9.61 -15.19 10.78
CA GLY A 78 10.34 -16.37 11.24
C GLY A 78 9.44 -17.53 11.64
N ASP A 79 10.05 -18.64 12.02
CA ASP A 79 9.37 -19.91 12.30
C ASP A 79 9.79 -20.54 13.63
N SER A 80 10.31 -19.72 14.57
CA SER A 80 10.47 -20.16 15.96
C SER A 80 9.10 -20.46 16.59
N GLU A 81 9.06 -21.32 17.60
CA GLU A 81 7.82 -21.65 18.30
C GLU A 81 7.10 -20.39 18.84
N GLU A 82 7.88 -19.43 19.35
CA GLU A 82 7.36 -18.15 19.82
C GLU A 82 6.73 -17.33 18.69
N ALA A 83 7.38 -17.26 17.52
CA ALA A 83 6.86 -16.53 16.36
C ALA A 83 5.57 -17.16 15.82
N VAL A 84 5.52 -18.50 15.75
CA VAL A 84 4.33 -19.25 15.34
C VAL A 84 3.18 -19.02 16.32
N ALA A 85 3.44 -19.13 17.63
CA ALA A 85 2.44 -18.86 18.66
C ALA A 85 1.97 -17.39 18.63
N GLY A 86 2.89 -16.45 18.38
CA GLY A 86 2.59 -15.03 18.20
C GLY A 86 1.66 -14.76 17.02
N ARG A 87 1.95 -15.35 15.85
CA ARG A 87 1.05 -15.28 14.68
C ARG A 87 -0.31 -15.91 14.97
N GLY A 88 -0.35 -17.06 15.65
CA GLY A 88 -1.62 -17.70 16.04
C GLY A 88 -2.49 -16.79 16.91
N ARG A 89 -1.89 -16.08 17.89
CA ARG A 89 -2.62 -15.09 18.70
C ARG A 89 -3.12 -13.90 17.87
N GLN A 90 -2.29 -13.40 16.95
CA GLN A 90 -2.71 -12.32 16.04
C GLN A 90 -3.87 -12.77 15.15
N LEU A 91 -3.81 -13.97 14.58
CA LEU A 91 -4.90 -14.53 13.79
C LEU A 91 -6.21 -14.58 14.58
N SER A 92 -6.18 -15.11 15.80
CA SER A 92 -7.35 -15.14 16.69
C SER A 92 -7.89 -13.73 16.97
N ASN A 93 -7.03 -12.76 17.26
CA ASN A 93 -7.44 -11.39 17.54
C ASN A 93 -8.15 -10.74 16.33
N VAL A 94 -7.65 -11.01 15.12
CA VAL A 94 -8.24 -10.49 13.88
C VAL A 94 -9.56 -11.20 13.62
N GLN A 95 -9.64 -12.53 13.77
CA GLN A 95 -10.89 -13.27 13.61
C GLN A 95 -11.98 -12.79 14.58
N ASP A 96 -11.64 -12.55 15.85
CA ASP A 96 -12.57 -11.98 16.83
C ASP A 96 -13.03 -10.57 16.44
N THR A 97 -12.15 -9.78 15.82
CA THR A 97 -12.49 -8.44 15.32
C THR A 97 -13.41 -8.52 14.10
N VAL A 98 -13.10 -9.42 13.15
CA VAL A 98 -13.92 -9.66 11.96
C VAL A 98 -15.31 -10.17 12.34
N ALA A 99 -15.40 -11.11 13.28
CA ALA A 99 -16.65 -11.67 13.75
C ALA A 99 -17.55 -10.61 14.43
N ARG A 100 -16.95 -9.68 15.19
CA ARG A 100 -17.68 -8.57 15.81
C ARG A 100 -18.04 -7.45 14.84
N GLY A 101 -17.36 -7.40 13.69
CA GLY A 101 -17.45 -6.30 12.74
C GLY A 101 -16.67 -5.07 13.19
N VAL A 102 -16.42 -4.17 12.23
CA VAL A 102 -15.67 -2.93 12.45
C VAL A 102 -16.52 -1.76 12.01
N LEU A 103 -16.56 -0.71 12.83
CA LEU A 103 -17.40 0.46 12.54
C LEU A 103 -16.84 1.26 11.34
N PRO A 104 -17.72 1.86 10.51
CA PRO A 104 -17.33 2.81 9.48
C PRO A 104 -16.35 3.89 9.95
N GLY A 105 -15.40 4.27 9.09
CA GLY A 105 -14.39 5.28 9.37
C GLY A 105 -13.18 4.79 10.19
N ASN A 106 -13.14 3.51 10.55
CA ASN A 106 -11.97 2.89 11.15
C ASN A 106 -10.97 2.42 10.10
N MET A 107 -9.72 2.22 10.54
CA MET A 107 -8.65 1.66 9.73
C MET A 107 -8.03 0.46 10.43
N LEU A 108 -7.99 -0.67 9.72
CA LEU A 108 -7.17 -1.82 10.11
C LEU A 108 -5.88 -1.80 9.30
N VAL A 109 -4.75 -2.07 9.95
CA VAL A 109 -3.45 -2.16 9.26
C VAL A 109 -2.91 -3.56 9.43
N PHE A 110 -2.56 -4.22 8.34
CA PHE A 110 -1.89 -5.52 8.32
C PHE A 110 -0.49 -5.35 7.75
N ALA A 111 0.51 -5.67 8.57
CA ALA A 111 1.91 -5.49 8.22
C ALA A 111 2.79 -6.46 9.00
N GLY A 112 3.98 -6.74 8.49
CA GLY A 112 4.98 -7.53 9.17
C GLY A 112 6.25 -7.66 8.34
N PRO A 113 7.34 -8.18 8.92
CA PRO A 113 8.60 -8.36 8.18
C PRO A 113 8.51 -9.38 7.03
N ASP A 114 7.52 -10.27 7.09
CA ASP A 114 7.25 -11.29 6.09
C ASP A 114 5.87 -11.03 5.47
N SER A 115 5.87 -10.55 4.23
CA SER A 115 4.64 -10.23 3.50
C SER A 115 3.78 -11.47 3.26
N ALA A 116 4.41 -12.60 2.93
CA ALA A 116 3.68 -13.82 2.61
C ALA A 116 2.89 -14.32 3.83
N LYS A 117 3.54 -14.37 4.99
CA LYS A 117 2.87 -14.76 6.25
C LYS A 117 1.81 -13.74 6.68
N THR A 118 2.00 -12.46 6.39
CA THR A 118 1.00 -11.41 6.68
C THR A 118 -0.25 -11.60 5.84
N ALA A 119 -0.09 -11.83 4.54
CA ALA A 119 -1.22 -12.03 3.64
C ALA A 119 -1.91 -13.38 3.85
N ASP A 120 -1.20 -14.43 4.31
CA ASP A 120 -1.83 -15.68 4.76
C ASP A 120 -2.73 -15.46 5.98
N LEU A 121 -2.27 -14.65 6.93
CA LEU A 121 -3.06 -14.25 8.09
C LEU A 121 -4.33 -13.50 7.65
N VAL A 122 -4.23 -12.58 6.69
CA VAL A 122 -5.40 -11.86 6.17
C VAL A 122 -6.37 -12.82 5.47
N ALA A 123 -5.86 -13.72 4.61
CA ALA A 123 -6.67 -14.71 3.93
C ALA A 123 -7.48 -15.58 4.90
N GLU A 124 -6.82 -16.09 5.94
CA GLU A 124 -7.44 -16.95 6.94
C GLU A 124 -8.38 -16.18 7.88
N ALA A 125 -8.05 -14.95 8.25
CA ALA A 125 -8.87 -14.17 9.17
C ALA A 125 -10.18 -13.68 8.54
N PHE A 126 -10.19 -13.43 7.22
CA PHE A 126 -11.33 -12.88 6.50
C PHE A 126 -12.15 -13.92 5.73
N LYS A 127 -11.77 -15.21 5.77
CA LYS A 127 -12.46 -16.28 5.03
C LYS A 127 -13.97 -16.35 5.32
N ASP A 128 -14.38 -16.02 6.54
CA ASP A 128 -15.78 -16.03 7.01
C ASP A 128 -16.39 -14.61 7.11
N ALA A 129 -15.70 -13.58 6.60
CA ALA A 129 -16.21 -12.21 6.62
C ALA A 129 -17.45 -12.09 5.72
N LYS A 130 -18.51 -11.50 6.27
CA LYS A 130 -19.77 -11.36 5.53
C LYS A 130 -19.63 -10.30 4.43
N PRO A 131 -20.25 -10.49 3.26
CA PRO A 131 -20.25 -9.47 2.21
C PRO A 131 -20.76 -8.11 2.73
N GLY A 132 -20.04 -7.04 2.40
CA GLY A 132 -20.39 -5.67 2.82
C GLY A 132 -20.20 -5.34 4.31
N SER A 133 -19.69 -6.27 5.12
CA SER A 133 -19.52 -6.06 6.58
C SER A 133 -18.46 -5.02 6.96
N PHE A 134 -17.65 -4.57 6.00
CA PHE A 134 -16.59 -3.58 6.20
C PHE A 134 -16.79 -2.32 5.34
N LYS A 135 -18.04 -2.02 4.97
CA LYS A 135 -18.33 -0.78 4.25
C LYS A 135 -17.80 0.43 5.00
N ASP A 136 -17.12 1.32 4.27
CA ASP A 136 -16.46 2.54 4.78
C ASP A 136 -15.36 2.29 5.83
N VAL A 137 -14.88 1.03 5.95
CA VAL A 137 -13.64 0.69 6.68
C VAL A 137 -12.48 0.70 5.71
N ILE A 138 -11.33 1.23 6.15
CA ILE A 138 -10.09 1.17 5.38
C ILE A 138 -9.29 -0.03 5.86
N ILE A 139 -8.84 -0.88 4.95
CA ILE A 139 -7.87 -1.93 5.24
C ILE A 139 -6.58 -1.57 4.52
N LEU A 140 -5.53 -1.26 5.29
CA LEU A 140 -4.20 -0.99 4.78
C LEU A 140 -3.36 -2.26 4.88
N PHE A 141 -2.98 -2.81 3.73
CA PHE A 141 -2.03 -3.91 3.64
C PHE A 141 -0.66 -3.36 3.23
N ILE A 142 0.34 -3.58 4.08
CA ILE A 142 1.74 -3.19 3.83
C ILE A 142 2.51 -4.47 3.57
N GLY A 143 2.90 -4.70 2.32
CA GLY A 143 3.40 -5.99 1.85
C GLY A 143 4.24 -5.88 0.58
N ASP A 144 4.68 -7.02 0.07
CA ASP A 144 5.33 -7.13 -1.23
C ASP A 144 4.27 -7.19 -2.35
N GLN A 145 4.62 -6.68 -3.53
CA GLN A 145 3.71 -6.60 -4.69
C GLN A 145 3.14 -7.98 -5.09
N ALA A 146 3.88 -9.06 -4.85
CA ALA A 146 3.47 -10.43 -5.15
C ALA A 146 2.24 -10.88 -4.34
N ASP A 147 2.01 -10.28 -3.17
CA ASP A 147 0.91 -10.64 -2.27
C ASP A 147 -0.32 -9.74 -2.41
N GLN A 148 -0.22 -8.63 -3.16
CA GLN A 148 -1.30 -7.66 -3.27
C GLN A 148 -2.58 -8.30 -3.80
N GLN A 149 -2.51 -8.96 -4.97
CA GLN A 149 -3.70 -9.44 -5.67
C GLN A 149 -4.50 -10.45 -4.82
N ARG A 150 -3.80 -11.36 -4.14
CA ARG A 150 -4.47 -12.36 -3.28
C ARG A 150 -5.13 -11.74 -2.06
N VAL A 151 -4.56 -10.67 -1.49
CA VAL A 151 -5.18 -9.93 -0.39
C VAL A 151 -6.40 -9.15 -0.88
N ASP A 152 -6.27 -8.47 -2.02
CA ASP A 152 -7.36 -7.73 -2.64
C ASP A 152 -8.56 -8.65 -2.93
N ASP A 153 -8.32 -9.85 -3.47
CA ASP A 153 -9.37 -10.81 -3.81
C ASP A 153 -10.13 -11.32 -2.58
N VAL A 154 -9.43 -11.57 -1.46
CA VAL A 154 -10.05 -11.97 -0.19
C VAL A 154 -10.91 -10.84 0.39
N LEU A 155 -10.41 -9.60 0.32
CA LEU A 155 -11.05 -8.46 0.98
C LEU A 155 -12.17 -7.84 0.15
N LYS A 156 -12.16 -7.99 -1.17
CA LYS A 156 -13.15 -7.39 -2.08
C LYS A 156 -14.62 -7.64 -1.70
N PRO A 157 -15.05 -8.86 -1.30
CA PRO A 157 -16.44 -9.09 -0.91
C PRO A 157 -16.87 -8.30 0.32
N THR A 158 -15.93 -7.95 1.21
CA THR A 158 -16.23 -7.25 2.47
C THR A 158 -16.72 -5.82 2.27
N GLY A 159 -16.46 -5.21 1.11
CA GLY A 159 -16.79 -3.82 0.81
C GLY A 159 -15.85 -2.80 1.47
N ALA A 160 -14.74 -3.25 2.07
CA ALA A 160 -13.70 -2.36 2.58
C ALA A 160 -13.03 -1.55 1.45
N THR A 161 -12.54 -0.37 1.79
CA THR A 161 -11.55 0.33 0.96
C THR A 161 -10.18 -0.28 1.23
N VAL A 162 -9.71 -1.12 0.31
CA VAL A 162 -8.38 -1.74 0.42
C VAL A 162 -7.33 -0.76 -0.11
N ARG A 163 -6.28 -0.55 0.69
CA ARG A 163 -5.11 0.25 0.33
C ARG A 163 -3.89 -0.63 0.43
N PHE A 164 -3.12 -0.68 -0.65
CA PHE A 164 -1.85 -1.38 -0.68
C PHE A 164 -0.68 -0.39 -0.62
N VAL A 165 0.35 -0.73 0.15
CA VAL A 165 1.66 -0.06 0.11
C VAL A 165 2.74 -1.11 -0.01
N ALA A 166 3.58 -0.98 -1.04
CA ALA A 166 4.73 -1.84 -1.26
C ALA A 166 5.81 -1.61 -0.19
N MET A 167 6.39 -2.69 0.34
CA MET A 167 7.49 -2.66 1.32
C MET A 167 8.88 -2.61 0.72
#